data_AF-A0A109HGY3-F1
#
_entry.id   AF-A0A109HGY3-F1
#
_cell.length_a   1.000
_cell.length_b   1.000
_cell.length_c   1.000
_cell.angle_alpha   90.00
_cell.angle_beta   90.00
_cell.angle_gamma   90.00
#
_symmetry.space_group_name_H-M   'P 1'
#
loop_
_entity.id
_entity.type
_entity.pdbx_description
1 polymer ?
#
loop_
_entity_poly.entity_id
_entity_poly.type
_entity_poly.pdbx_seq_one_letter_code
_entity_poly.pdbx_strand_id
1 'polypeptide(L)' 'ASRENANRALSQLASAGIVGASVSDIVSGGRTLWRLRVAAEDHGRATELASRIAGLGFGRPQIVKD' A
#
# COMPACT_ATOMS: atom_id res chain seq x y z
N ALA A 1 -0.03 -6.91 12.31
CA ALA A 1 0.13 -7.41 10.92
C ALA A 1 1.55 -7.90 10.74
N SER A 2 1.76 -8.93 9.92
CA SER A 2 3.05 -9.60 9.74
C SER A 2 3.73 -9.18 8.43
N ARG A 3 5.06 -9.33 8.33
CA ARG A 3 5.83 -9.09 7.09
C ARG A 3 5.27 -9.89 5.91
N GLU A 4 4.91 -11.15 6.15
CA GLU A 4 4.35 -12.04 5.12
C GLU A 4 3.05 -11.51 4.53
N ASN A 5 2.15 -10.98 5.36
CA ASN A 5 0.91 -10.37 4.88
C ASN A 5 1.19 -9.15 4.01
N ALA A 6 2.17 -8.32 4.38
CA ALA A 6 2.58 -7.17 3.57
C ALA A 6 3.17 -7.61 2.23
N ASN A 7 3.98 -8.67 2.20
CA ASN A 7 4.53 -9.22 0.97
C ASN A 7 3.45 -9.84 0.06
N ARG A 8 2.48 -10.55 0.63
CA ARG A 8 1.33 -11.08 -0.11
C ARG A 8 0.52 -9.96 -0.75
N ALA A 9 0.23 -8.90 0.01
CA ALA A 9 -0.47 -7.72 -0.50
C ALA A 9 0.35 -7.03 -1.61
N LEU A 10 1.67 -6.89 -1.43
CA LEU A 10 2.56 -6.34 -2.46
C LEU A 10 2.50 -7.14 -3.76
N SER A 11 2.56 -8.48 -3.69
CA SER A 11 2.41 -9.34 -4.87
C SER A 11 1.05 -9.21 -5.54
N GLN A 12 -0.03 -9.05 -4.77
CA GLN A 12 -1.37 -8.85 -5.31
C GLN A 12 -1.50 -7.49 -6.03
N LEU A 13 -0.91 -6.42 -5.50
CA LEU A 13 -0.85 -5.13 -6.19
C LEU A 13 -0.07 -5.23 -7.51
N ALA A 14 1.09 -5.90 -7.50
CA ALA A 14 1.88 -6.11 -8.71
C ALA A 14 1.12 -6.91 -9.77
N SER A 15 0.41 -7.97 -9.38
CA SER A 15 -0.43 -8.79 -10.28
C SER A 15 -1.60 -7.98 -10.88
N ALA A 16 -2.11 -7.00 -10.15
CA ALA A 16 -3.15 -6.07 -10.62
C ALA A 16 -2.60 -4.92 -11.49
N GLY A 17 -1.32 -4.94 -11.84
CA GLY A 17 -0.66 -3.89 -12.63
C GLY A 17 -0.52 -2.57 -11.88
N ILE A 18 -0.47 -2.60 -10.54
CA ILE A 18 -0.19 -1.43 -9.71
C ILE A 18 1.32 -1.43 -9.42
N VAL A 19 2.04 -0.62 -10.19
CA VAL A 19 3.48 -0.43 -10.07
C VAL A 19 3.83 0.62 -9.00
N GLY A 20 5.07 0.62 -8.52
CA GLY A 20 5.53 1.59 -7.51
C GLY A 20 5.03 1.30 -6.08
N ALA A 21 4.49 0.10 -5.83
CA ALA A 21 4.18 -0.37 -4.49
C ALA A 21 5.45 -0.79 -3.74
N SER A 22 5.52 -0.51 -2.45
CA SER A 22 6.66 -0.84 -1.59
C SER A 22 6.21 -1.10 -0.16
N VAL A 23 6.91 -2.02 0.51
CA VAL A 23 6.69 -2.31 1.93
C VAL A 23 7.78 -1.60 2.73
N SER A 24 7.38 -0.92 3.79
CA SER A 24 8.28 -0.32 4.78
C SER A 24 7.89 -0.80 6.16
N ASP A 25 8.86 -1.08 7.02
CA ASP A 25 8.61 -1.26 8.44
C ASP A 25 8.82 0.02 9.24
N ILE A 26 8.08 0.13 10.34
CA ILE A 26 8.26 1.15 11.36
C ILE A 26 8.06 0.51 12.73
N VAL A 27 8.94 0.83 13.68
CA VAL A 27 8.74 0.46 15.08
C VAL A 27 7.88 1.53 15.75
N SER A 28 6.74 1.14 16.31
CA SER A 28 5.83 2.04 17.02
C SER A 28 5.29 1.35 18.27
N GLY A 29 5.44 1.97 19.45
CA GLY A 29 4.96 1.39 20.71
C GLY A 29 5.50 -0.02 20.99
N GLY A 30 6.77 -0.29 20.67
CA GLY A 30 7.43 -1.57 20.91
C GLY A 30 7.04 -2.71 19.94
N ARG A 31 6.25 -2.44 18.89
CA ARG A 31 5.91 -3.41 17.84
C ARG A 31 6.31 -2.90 16.46
N THR A 32 6.74 -3.81 15.59
CA THR A 32 6.97 -3.52 14.17
C THR A 32 5.65 -3.50 13.41
N LEU A 33 5.38 -2.40 12.72
CA LEU A 33 4.27 -2.24 11.80
C LEU A 33 4.79 -2.29 10.37
N TRP A 34 4.12 -3.09 9.53
CA TRP A 34 4.43 -3.21 8.10
C TRP A 34 3.45 -2.36 7.31
N ARG A 35 3.95 -1.30 6.69
CA ARG A 35 3.15 -0.38 5.85
C ARG A 35 3.39 -0.69 4.39
N LEU A 36 2.29 -0.92 3.67
CA LEU A 36 2.30 -0.95 2.21
C LEU A 36 2.01 0.46 1.71
N ARG A 37 2.90 1.00 0.88
CA ARG A 37 2.76 2.31 0.24
C ARG A 37 2.80 2.13 -1.27
N VAL A 38 2.14 3.02 -2.00
CA VAL A 38 2.18 3.08 -3.46
C VAL A 38 2.53 4.50 -3.85
N ALA A 39 3.58 4.66 -4.65
CA ALA A 39 3.97 5.97 -5.15
C ALA A 39 2.94 6.47 -6.18
N ALA A 40 2.64 7.76 -6.13
CA ALA A 40 1.78 8.45 -7.09
C ALA A 40 2.43 9.78 -7.44
N GLU A 41 2.39 10.15 -8.72
CA GLU A 41 3.00 11.38 -9.25
C GLU A 41 2.29 12.64 -8.71
N ASP A 42 0.97 12.53 -8.53
CA ASP A 42 0.12 13.62 -8.09
C ASP A 42 -1.16 13.10 -7.43
N HIS A 43 -1.93 14.02 -6.83
CA HIS A 43 -3.13 13.69 -6.07
C HIS A 43 -4.23 13.02 -6.92
N GLY A 44 -4.30 13.36 -8.21
CA GLY A 44 -5.21 12.73 -9.16
C GLY A 44 -4.87 11.26 -9.33
N ARG A 45 -3.60 10.95 -9.65
CA ARG A 45 -3.11 9.56 -9.71
C ARG A 45 -3.29 8.83 -8.37
N ALA A 46 -3.07 9.48 -7.24
CA ALA A 46 -3.26 8.88 -5.92
C ALA A 46 -4.71 8.45 -5.67
N THR A 47 -5.69 9.28 -6.07
CA THR A 47 -7.13 8.98 -5.96
C THR A 47 -7.53 7.80 -6.85
N GLU A 48 -7.04 7.77 -8.08
CA GLU A 48 -7.29 6.68 -9.03
C GLU A 48 -6.75 5.34 -8.50
N LEU A 49 -5.51 5.35 -8.01
CA LEU A 49 -4.89 4.18 -7.38
C LEU A 49 -5.67 3.74 -6.14
N ALA A 50 -6.12 4.67 -5.30
CA ALA A 50 -6.90 4.35 -4.12
C ALA A 50 -8.20 3.60 -4.45
N SER A 51 -8.90 4.02 -5.49
CA SER A 51 -10.11 3.36 -5.99
C SER A 51 -9.81 1.95 -6.53
N ARG A 52 -8.74 1.80 -7.32
CA ARG A 52 -8.30 0.50 -7.84
C ARG A 52 -7.93 -0.47 -6.73
N ILE A 53 -7.16 -0.01 -5.73
CA ILE A 53 -6.73 -0.81 -4.58
C ILE A 53 -7.95 -1.28 -3.78
N ALA A 54 -8.90 -0.39 -3.50
CA ALA A 54 -10.14 -0.75 -2.81
C ALA A 54 -10.96 -1.80 -3.58
N GLY A 55 -10.96 -1.73 -4.92
CA GLY A 55 -11.60 -2.72 -5.78
C GLY A 55 -10.98 -4.12 -5.75
N LEU A 56 -9.75 -4.28 -5.23
CA LEU A 56 -9.07 -5.57 -5.07
C LEU A 56 -9.42 -6.29 -3.76
N GLY A 57 -10.35 -5.75 -2.97
CA GLY A 57 -10.73 -6.30 -1.66
C GLY A 57 -9.82 -5.83 -0.51
N PHE A 58 -8.89 -4.90 -0.77
CA PHE A 58 -8.21 -4.18 0.29
C PHE A 58 -9.13 -3.12 0.91
N GLY A 59 -8.83 -2.70 2.14
CA GLY A 59 -9.44 -1.50 2.71
C GLY A 59 -9.07 -0.25 1.92
N ARG A 60 -9.83 0.84 2.11
CA ARG A 60 -9.54 2.13 1.45
C ARG A 60 -8.16 2.63 1.89
N PRO A 61 -7.18 2.77 0.98
CA PRO A 61 -5.87 3.27 1.35
C PRO A 61 -5.94 4.76 1.71
N GLN A 62 -5.09 5.17 2.65
CA GLN A 62 -4.97 6.56 3.04
C GLN A 62 -3.97 7.28 2.14
N ILE A 63 -4.40 8.37 1.51
CA ILE A 63 -3.51 9.27 0.78
C ILE A 63 -2.70 10.06 1.80
N VAL A 64 -1.38 9.93 1.75
CA VAL A 64 -0.44 10.67 2.61
C VAL A 64 0.49 11.49 1.72
N LYS A 65 0.81 12.70 2.17
CA LYS A 65 2.00 13.42 1.68
C LYS A 65 3.19 12.91 2.49
N ASP A 66 4.34 12.77 1.84
CA ASP A 66 5.62 12.64 2.54
C ASP A 66 5.87 13.88 3.39
#